data_AF-A0A510G7H9-F1
#
_entry.id   AF-A0A510G7H9-F1
#
_cell.length_a   1.000
_cell.length_b   1.000
_cell.length_c   1.000
_cell.angle_alpha   90.00
_cell.angle_beta   90.00
_cell.angle_gamma   90.00
#
_symmetry.space_group_name_H-M   'P 1'
#
loop_
_entity.id
_entity.type
_entity.pdbx_description
1 polymer ?
#
loop_
_entity_poly.entity_id
_entity_poly.type
_entity_poly.pdbx_seq_one_letter_code
_entity_poly.pdbx_strand_id
1 'polypeptide(L)'
;MQYLITSLIFLIPSLGMLTGLSVATTVTIFLLMLFLQGINRHCERLKGAWQSHTTGLLRLLRHNLQFFLAMTIKTELLFTTWCFISCLFTIHPINSLATFIQVFILLFLGFAVSNSAPFQNRLQLKKALIFGILTAILLFFIEYSSHGFLTRIFKASFGLYMLDRGCALLSITVWVVVIILLSNGKKRHALMLYILVLYLLSISDSLASFLGFGIGGIIFILTRFMKPIFFKLIAISLITSSLLFPVIAKQIEPRDLSERYLTTQASAAHRLFIWHFVANKIIEKPILGYGFASSKYIKVNDSEMIDYNGEKWHPLPLHPHNNILQITLELGIIGLILFLSLIYKYLKQIDNIKNNNFRSASYACFINYYIIGMISYNIWQIWWISSGIWVLVLMKLLVKPDIVVDN
;
A
#
# COMPACT_ATOMS: atom_id res chain seq x y z
N MET A 1 17.39 -21.25 2.47
CA MET A 1 16.11 -20.53 2.31
C MET A 1 15.58 -19.93 3.62
N GLN A 2 15.43 -20.71 4.71
CA GLN A 2 14.86 -20.19 5.98
C GLN A 2 15.63 -18.99 6.57
N TYR A 3 16.96 -19.06 6.59
CA TYR A 3 17.83 -17.96 7.03
C TYR A 3 17.60 -16.70 6.20
N LEU A 4 17.52 -16.85 4.87
CA LEU A 4 17.32 -15.73 3.95
C LEU A 4 15.95 -15.05 4.11
N ILE A 5 14.89 -15.82 4.35
CA ILE A 5 13.55 -15.27 4.69
C ILE A 5 13.62 -14.47 5.99
N THR A 6 14.27 -15.02 7.02
CA THR A 6 14.48 -14.33 8.30
C THR A 6 15.27 -13.03 8.11
N SER A 7 16.36 -13.08 7.35
CA SER A 7 17.19 -11.91 7.02
C SER A 7 16.40 -10.84 6.27
N LEU A 8 15.59 -11.20 5.28
CA LEU A 8 14.77 -10.22 4.57
C LEU A 8 13.68 -9.62 5.46
N ILE A 9 13.05 -10.40 6.33
CA ILE A 9 12.07 -9.88 7.31
C ILE A 9 12.70 -8.88 8.28
N PHE A 10 13.97 -9.10 8.66
CA PHE A 10 14.73 -8.14 9.44
C PHE A 10 15.17 -6.90 8.62
N LEU A 11 15.65 -7.10 7.39
CA LEU A 11 16.29 -6.05 6.59
C LEU A 11 15.30 -5.12 5.86
N ILE A 12 14.12 -5.58 5.45
CA ILE A 12 13.19 -4.76 4.64
C ILE A 12 12.80 -3.46 5.34
N PRO A 13 12.40 -3.45 6.64
CA PRO A 13 12.11 -2.19 7.34
C PRO A 13 13.31 -1.25 7.43
N SER A 14 14.51 -1.78 7.71
CA SER A 14 15.72 -0.97 7.92
C SER A 14 16.30 -0.42 6.60
N LEU A 15 16.36 -1.25 5.56
CA LEU A 15 16.72 -0.82 4.21
C LEU A 15 15.72 0.18 3.65
N GLY A 16 14.42 -0.03 3.90
CA GLY A 16 13.38 0.90 3.51
C GLY A 16 13.52 2.27 4.16
N MET A 17 14.03 2.34 5.40
CA MET A 17 14.27 3.61 6.09
C MET A 17 15.31 4.48 5.37
N LEU A 18 16.48 3.92 5.06
CA LEU A 18 17.57 4.66 4.43
C LEU A 18 17.41 4.81 2.92
N THR A 19 16.83 3.79 2.28
CA THR A 19 16.75 3.67 0.83
C THR A 19 15.36 3.23 0.40
N GLY A 20 14.35 4.08 0.55
CA GLY A 20 12.95 3.69 0.33
C GLY A 20 12.61 3.04 -1.03
N LEU A 21 13.41 3.27 -2.09
CA LEU A 21 13.24 2.56 -3.37
C LEU A 21 13.66 1.09 -3.33
N SER A 22 14.60 0.73 -2.45
CA SER A 22 15.07 -0.64 -2.28
C SER A 22 13.94 -1.60 -1.87
N VAL A 23 12.86 -1.08 -1.30
CA VAL A 23 11.66 -1.83 -0.93
C VAL A 23 11.06 -2.55 -2.14
N ALA A 24 11.04 -1.93 -3.32
CA ALA A 24 10.55 -2.57 -4.54
C ALA A 24 11.36 -3.85 -4.82
N THR A 25 12.69 -3.74 -4.83
CA THR A 25 13.59 -4.85 -5.16
C THR A 25 13.58 -5.92 -4.07
N THR A 26 13.74 -5.52 -2.81
CA THR A 26 13.85 -6.45 -1.67
C THR A 26 12.56 -7.24 -1.42
N VAL A 27 11.39 -6.59 -1.52
CA VAL A 27 10.10 -7.28 -1.43
C VAL A 27 9.85 -8.17 -2.64
N THR A 28 10.22 -7.75 -3.86
CA THR A 28 10.09 -8.61 -5.04
C THR A 28 10.93 -9.88 -4.91
N ILE A 29 12.19 -9.76 -4.45
CA ILE A 29 13.06 -10.91 -4.15
C ILE A 29 12.41 -11.80 -3.09
N PHE A 30 11.90 -11.21 -1.99
CA PHE A 30 11.19 -11.93 -0.94
C PHE A 30 10.01 -12.75 -1.50
N LEU A 31 9.15 -12.13 -2.31
CA LEU A 31 7.98 -12.78 -2.90
C LEU A 31 8.37 -13.89 -3.87
N LEU A 32 9.35 -13.64 -4.74
CA LEU A 32 9.81 -14.61 -5.73
C LEU A 32 10.38 -15.86 -5.05
N MET A 33 11.14 -15.69 -3.96
CA MET A 33 11.65 -16.82 -3.17
C MET A 33 10.53 -17.64 -2.51
N LEU A 34 9.53 -16.98 -1.93
CA LEU A 34 8.40 -17.68 -1.32
C LEU A 34 7.56 -18.41 -2.37
N PHE A 35 7.40 -17.81 -3.54
CA PHE A 35 6.72 -18.42 -4.67
C PHE A 35 7.44 -19.67 -5.16
N LEU A 36 8.75 -19.59 -5.39
CA LEU A 36 9.58 -20.75 -5.79
C LEU A 36 9.57 -21.87 -4.73
N GLN A 37 9.62 -21.51 -3.44
CA GLN A 37 9.50 -22.49 -2.36
C GLN A 37 8.12 -23.17 -2.36
N GLY A 38 7.06 -22.42 -2.64
CA GLY A 38 5.70 -22.94 -2.81
C GLY A 38 5.59 -23.93 -3.97
N ILE A 39 6.18 -23.60 -5.13
CA ILE A 39 6.26 -24.48 -6.29
C ILE A 39 7.01 -25.76 -5.95
N ASN A 40 8.18 -25.67 -5.33
CA ASN A 40 8.99 -26.87 -5.03
C ASN A 40 8.23 -27.83 -4.10
N ARG A 41 7.58 -27.31 -3.05
CA ARG A 41 6.72 -28.13 -2.17
C ARG A 41 5.55 -28.77 -2.91
N HIS A 42 4.98 -28.07 -3.90
CA HIS A 42 3.91 -28.63 -4.72
C HIS A 42 4.43 -29.77 -5.62
N CYS A 43 5.59 -29.59 -6.25
CA CYS A 43 6.25 -30.62 -7.05
C CYS A 43 6.62 -31.86 -6.23
N GLU A 44 7.15 -31.70 -5.01
CA GLU A 44 7.43 -32.82 -4.10
C GLU A 44 6.16 -33.59 -3.73
N ARG A 45 5.06 -32.88 -3.42
CA ARG A 45 3.75 -33.51 -3.17
C ARG A 45 3.22 -34.26 -4.39
N LEU A 46 3.38 -33.70 -5.60
CA LEU A 46 2.97 -34.37 -6.83
C LEU A 46 3.80 -35.62 -7.12
N LYS A 47 5.12 -35.60 -6.86
CA LYS A 47 5.97 -36.78 -6.96
C LYS A 47 5.53 -37.88 -6.00
N GLY A 48 5.26 -37.53 -4.73
CA GLY A 48 4.73 -38.48 -3.75
C GLY A 48 3.35 -39.04 -4.13
N ALA A 49 2.45 -38.20 -4.65
CA ALA A 49 1.12 -38.62 -5.10
C ALA A 49 1.15 -39.48 -6.37
N TRP A 50 2.10 -39.22 -7.28
CA TRP A 50 2.31 -40.04 -8.47
C TRP A 50 2.81 -41.44 -8.13
N GLN A 51 3.61 -41.57 -7.08
CA GLN A 51 4.05 -42.85 -6.54
C GLN A 51 2.94 -43.63 -5.82
N SER A 52 1.81 -42.98 -5.45
CA SER A 52 0.74 -43.58 -4.62
C SER A 52 -0.60 -43.82 -5.34
N HIS A 53 -0.58 -44.27 -6.61
CA HIS A 53 -1.73 -44.49 -7.51
C HIS A 53 -2.42 -43.23 -8.11
N THR A 54 -2.71 -43.33 -9.42
CA THR A 54 -3.07 -42.29 -10.39
C THR A 54 -4.40 -41.56 -10.16
N THR A 55 -5.33 -42.11 -9.38
CA THR A 55 -6.65 -41.51 -9.10
C THR A 55 -6.58 -40.28 -8.17
N GLY A 56 -5.54 -40.16 -7.35
CA GLY A 56 -5.31 -38.98 -6.50
C GLY A 56 -4.85 -37.74 -7.27
N LEU A 57 -4.08 -37.93 -8.35
CA LEU A 57 -3.44 -36.86 -9.12
C LEU A 57 -4.46 -35.96 -9.85
N LEU A 58 -5.44 -36.58 -10.52
CA LEU A 58 -6.51 -35.87 -11.23
C LEU A 58 -7.44 -35.10 -10.27
N ARG A 59 -7.69 -35.65 -9.08
CA ARG A 59 -8.50 -35.00 -8.04
C ARG A 59 -7.76 -33.79 -7.43
N LEU A 60 -6.46 -33.93 -7.19
CA LEU A 60 -5.58 -32.85 -6.72
C LEU A 60 -5.44 -31.73 -7.75
N LEU A 61 -5.23 -32.05 -9.03
CA LEU A 61 -5.15 -31.06 -10.10
C LEU A 61 -6.47 -30.30 -10.26
N ARG A 62 -7.61 -31.01 -10.27
CA ARG A 62 -8.94 -30.39 -10.39
C ARG A 62 -9.30 -29.52 -9.18
N HIS A 63 -8.97 -29.96 -7.97
CA HIS A 63 -9.25 -29.20 -6.75
C HIS A 63 -8.36 -27.96 -6.61
N ASN A 64 -7.08 -28.05 -6.98
CA ASN A 64 -6.19 -26.88 -6.99
C ASN A 64 -6.60 -25.86 -8.05
N LEU A 65 -7.02 -26.29 -9.24
CA LEU A 65 -7.49 -25.39 -10.30
C LEU A 65 -8.82 -24.70 -9.91
N GLN A 66 -9.79 -25.45 -9.39
CA GLN A 66 -11.09 -24.91 -8.97
C GLN A 66 -10.99 -24.02 -7.73
N PHE A 67 -10.13 -24.35 -6.75
CA PHE A 67 -9.86 -23.48 -5.60
C PHE A 67 -9.19 -22.16 -6.02
N PHE A 68 -8.29 -22.20 -7.01
CA PHE A 68 -7.70 -20.99 -7.58
C PHE A 68 -8.78 -20.10 -8.21
N LEU A 69 -9.72 -20.66 -8.97
CA LEU A 69 -10.67 -19.93 -9.81
C LEU A 69 -11.96 -19.44 -9.11
N ALA A 70 -12.42 -20.08 -8.03
CA ALA A 70 -13.87 -20.10 -7.78
C ALA A 70 -14.57 -18.86 -7.19
N MET A 71 -13.99 -17.99 -6.36
CA MET A 71 -14.78 -16.85 -5.83
C MET A 71 -14.05 -15.55 -5.54
N THR A 72 -12.72 -15.58 -5.41
CA THR A 72 -11.93 -14.39 -5.06
C THR A 72 -11.37 -13.66 -6.27
N ILE A 73 -11.45 -14.22 -7.48
CA ILE A 73 -10.75 -13.68 -8.66
C ILE A 73 -11.58 -12.67 -9.46
N LYS A 74 -12.92 -12.72 -9.41
CA LYS A 74 -13.75 -11.99 -10.39
C LYS A 74 -13.52 -10.48 -10.38
N THR A 75 -13.54 -9.81 -9.23
CA THR A 75 -13.38 -8.34 -9.16
C THR A 75 -11.95 -7.89 -9.48
N GLU A 76 -10.95 -8.58 -8.95
CA GLU A 76 -9.52 -8.31 -9.21
C GLU A 76 -9.20 -8.51 -10.68
N LEU A 77 -9.67 -9.62 -11.26
CA LEU A 77 -9.49 -9.91 -12.68
C LEU A 77 -10.18 -8.87 -13.56
N LEU A 78 -11.40 -8.45 -13.22
CA LEU A 78 -12.09 -7.38 -13.94
C LEU A 78 -11.29 -6.07 -13.88
N PHE A 79 -10.81 -5.67 -12.70
CA PHE A 79 -9.99 -4.47 -12.55
C PHE A 79 -8.67 -4.57 -13.32
N THR A 80 -7.95 -5.68 -13.19
CA THR A 80 -6.70 -5.93 -13.93
C THR A 80 -6.93 -5.96 -15.43
N THR A 81 -8.02 -6.59 -15.90
CA THR A 81 -8.38 -6.62 -17.32
C THR A 81 -8.69 -5.22 -17.82
N TRP A 82 -9.40 -4.41 -17.02
CA TRP A 82 -9.65 -3.01 -17.35
C TRP A 82 -8.36 -2.19 -17.46
N CYS A 83 -7.44 -2.35 -16.51
CA CYS A 83 -6.10 -1.73 -16.58
C CYS A 83 -5.31 -2.16 -17.83
N PHE A 84 -5.45 -3.41 -18.25
CA PHE A 84 -4.81 -3.90 -19.48
C PHE A 84 -5.44 -3.28 -20.73
N ILE A 85 -6.78 -3.31 -20.83
CA ILE A 85 -7.52 -2.71 -21.95
C ILE A 85 -7.22 -1.21 -22.04
N SER A 86 -7.08 -0.51 -20.92
CA SER A 86 -6.78 0.92 -20.92
C SER A 86 -5.35 1.28 -21.34
N CYS A 87 -4.46 0.29 -21.47
CA CYS A 87 -3.17 0.49 -22.14
C CYS A 87 -3.34 0.71 -23.66
N LEU A 88 -4.47 0.30 -24.27
CA LEU A 88 -4.69 0.43 -25.71
C LEU A 88 -5.01 1.86 -26.16
N PHE A 89 -5.52 2.70 -25.26
CA PHE A 89 -5.94 4.08 -25.57
C PHE A 89 -5.17 5.14 -24.75
N THR A 90 -4.05 4.74 -24.15
CA THR A 90 -3.14 5.65 -23.42
C THR A 90 -2.28 6.50 -24.36
N ILE A 91 -1.77 7.62 -23.84
CA ILE A 91 -0.91 8.56 -24.58
C ILE A 91 0.42 7.90 -25.00
N HIS A 92 1.01 7.05 -24.13
CA HIS A 92 2.25 6.32 -24.39
C HIS A 92 2.09 4.81 -24.16
N PRO A 93 1.58 4.05 -25.14
CA PRO A 93 1.21 2.63 -24.98
C PRO A 93 2.34 1.73 -24.46
N ILE A 94 3.56 1.89 -24.97
CA ILE A 94 4.70 1.03 -24.58
C ILE A 94 5.06 1.23 -23.10
N ASN A 95 5.14 2.48 -22.64
CA ASN A 95 5.45 2.79 -21.24
C ASN A 95 4.34 2.35 -20.28
N SER A 96 3.09 2.55 -20.68
CA SER A 96 1.92 2.07 -19.94
C SER A 96 1.91 0.55 -19.82
N LEU A 97 2.16 -0.17 -20.93
CA LEU A 97 2.22 -1.63 -20.94
C LEU A 97 3.38 -2.16 -20.08
N ALA A 98 4.56 -1.53 -20.14
CA ALA A 98 5.68 -1.88 -19.28
C ALA A 98 5.34 -1.71 -17.79
N THR A 99 4.68 -0.59 -17.43
CA THR A 99 4.22 -0.33 -16.06
C THR A 99 3.17 -1.36 -15.64
N PHE A 100 2.22 -1.68 -16.53
CA PHE A 100 1.19 -2.69 -16.29
C PHE A 100 1.81 -4.07 -16.02
N ILE A 101 2.76 -4.51 -16.84
CA ILE A 101 3.45 -5.80 -16.67
C ILE A 101 4.17 -5.85 -15.31
N GLN A 102 4.88 -4.79 -14.93
CA GLN A 102 5.57 -4.72 -13.63
C GLN A 102 4.58 -4.83 -12.46
N VAL A 103 3.49 -4.06 -12.51
CA VAL A 103 2.43 -4.09 -11.49
C VAL A 103 1.74 -5.46 -11.45
N PHE A 104 1.41 -6.02 -12.60
CA PHE A 104 0.75 -7.32 -12.73
C PHE A 104 1.59 -8.45 -12.15
N ILE A 105 2.88 -8.55 -12.51
CA ILE A 105 3.79 -9.56 -11.97
C ILE A 105 3.86 -9.48 -10.46
N LEU A 106 4.00 -8.26 -9.92
CA LEU A 106 4.09 -8.05 -8.48
C LEU A 106 2.79 -8.44 -7.76
N LEU A 107 1.63 -8.04 -8.27
CA LEU A 107 0.32 -8.42 -7.74
C LEU A 107 0.08 -9.92 -7.83
N PHE A 108 0.48 -10.56 -8.94
CA PHE A 108 0.38 -12.01 -9.12
C PHE A 108 1.23 -12.77 -8.10
N LEU A 109 2.50 -12.37 -7.91
CA LEU A 109 3.37 -12.94 -6.89
C LEU A 109 2.79 -12.75 -5.50
N GLY A 110 2.31 -11.55 -5.18
CA GLY A 110 1.63 -11.27 -3.91
C GLY A 110 0.40 -12.14 -3.69
N PHE A 111 -0.44 -12.32 -4.71
CA PHE A 111 -1.61 -13.20 -4.67
C PHE A 111 -1.21 -14.65 -4.43
N ALA A 112 -0.27 -15.19 -5.21
CA ALA A 112 0.18 -16.56 -5.10
C ALA A 112 0.80 -16.85 -3.71
N VAL A 113 1.67 -15.96 -3.22
CA VAL A 113 2.30 -16.08 -1.90
C VAL A 113 1.27 -15.94 -0.79
N SER A 114 0.37 -14.97 -0.84
CA SER A 114 -0.60 -14.73 0.24
C SER A 114 -1.65 -15.84 0.41
N ASN A 115 -1.83 -16.70 -0.60
CA ASN A 115 -2.67 -17.90 -0.54
C ASN A 115 -1.88 -19.17 -0.21
N SER A 116 -0.57 -19.07 0.04
CA SER A 116 0.27 -20.19 0.46
C SER A 116 0.05 -20.55 1.95
N ALA A 117 0.62 -21.68 2.36
CA ALA A 117 0.59 -22.08 3.76
C ALA A 117 1.34 -21.06 4.64
N PRO A 118 0.86 -20.79 5.86
CA PRO A 118 1.58 -19.92 6.81
C PRO A 118 3.01 -20.38 7.08
N PHE A 119 3.85 -19.47 7.57
CA PHE A 119 5.23 -19.81 7.92
C PHE A 119 5.28 -20.84 9.05
N GLN A 120 6.28 -21.73 9.00
CA GLN A 120 6.54 -22.74 10.04
C GLN A 120 7.25 -22.12 11.26
N ASN A 121 8.38 -21.41 11.07
CA ASN A 121 9.15 -20.82 12.18
C ASN A 121 8.65 -19.42 12.59
N ARG A 122 7.35 -19.26 12.86
CA ARG A 122 6.75 -17.94 13.08
C ARG A 122 7.38 -17.19 14.24
N LEU A 123 7.78 -17.87 15.32
CA LEU A 123 8.40 -17.21 16.47
C LEU A 123 9.69 -16.47 16.09
N GLN A 124 10.57 -17.13 15.34
CA GLN A 124 11.84 -16.54 14.87
C GLN A 124 11.57 -15.37 13.92
N LEU A 125 10.63 -15.54 12.98
CA LEU A 125 10.28 -14.49 12.01
C LEU A 125 9.59 -13.28 12.68
N LYS A 126 8.75 -13.51 13.70
CA LYS A 126 8.15 -12.44 14.53
C LYS A 126 9.24 -11.64 15.24
N LYS A 127 10.23 -12.31 15.85
CA LYS A 127 11.39 -11.65 16.48
C LYS A 127 12.19 -10.86 15.46
N ALA A 128 12.49 -11.44 14.31
CA ALA A 128 13.22 -10.77 13.22
C ALA A 128 12.52 -9.48 12.76
N LEU A 129 11.19 -9.52 12.60
CA LEU A 129 10.41 -8.34 12.22
C LEU A 129 10.45 -7.25 13.31
N ILE A 130 10.30 -7.64 14.58
CA ILE A 130 10.37 -6.70 15.72
C ILE A 130 11.74 -6.00 15.73
N PHE A 131 12.83 -6.78 15.65
CA PHE A 131 14.17 -6.20 15.60
C PHE A 131 14.37 -5.33 14.36
N GLY A 132 13.87 -5.73 13.19
CA GLY A 132 13.95 -4.94 11.97
C GLY A 132 13.26 -3.58 12.10
N ILE A 133 12.07 -3.53 12.72
CA ILE A 133 11.38 -2.28 13.03
C ILE A 133 12.16 -1.42 14.03
N LEU A 134 12.68 -2.00 15.10
CA LEU A 134 13.49 -1.27 16.08
C LEU A 134 14.76 -0.69 15.45
N THR A 135 15.41 -1.44 14.56
CA THR A 135 16.55 -0.96 13.77
C THR A 135 16.14 0.17 12.83
N ALA A 136 14.99 0.07 12.14
CA ALA A 136 14.50 1.15 11.29
C ALA A 136 14.23 2.45 12.08
N ILE A 137 13.65 2.34 13.28
CA ILE A 137 13.43 3.47 14.20
C ILE A 137 14.78 4.07 14.62
N LEU A 138 15.75 3.24 15.01
CA LEU A 138 17.09 3.69 15.38
C LEU A 138 17.78 4.42 14.21
N LEU A 139 17.71 3.87 13.01
CA LEU A 139 18.29 4.48 11.80
C LEU A 139 17.66 5.83 11.49
N PHE A 140 16.34 5.99 11.66
CA PHE A 140 15.70 7.29 11.52
C PHE A 140 16.30 8.32 12.49
N PHE A 141 16.41 7.99 13.78
CA PHE A 141 16.96 8.92 14.77
C PHE A 141 18.43 9.23 14.51
N ILE A 142 19.23 8.27 14.06
CA ILE A 142 20.62 8.49 13.64
C ILE A 142 20.65 9.51 12.49
N GLU A 143 19.89 9.28 11.41
CA GLU A 143 19.86 10.20 10.26
C GLU A 143 19.33 11.59 10.63
N TYR A 144 18.28 11.64 11.47
CA TYR A 144 17.68 12.88 11.95
C TYR A 144 18.68 13.71 12.78
N SER A 145 19.30 13.11 13.80
CA SER A 145 20.21 13.81 14.70
C SER A 145 21.58 14.12 14.09
N SER A 146 22.04 13.31 13.13
CA SER A 146 23.33 13.52 12.46
C SER A 146 23.23 14.35 11.17
N HIS A 147 22.04 14.84 10.83
CA HIS A 147 21.75 15.49 9.55
C HIS A 147 22.16 14.65 8.32
N GLY A 148 21.93 13.35 8.42
CA GLY A 148 22.06 12.38 7.34
C GLY A 148 23.43 11.73 7.22
N PHE A 149 24.10 11.38 8.33
CA PHE A 149 25.45 10.79 8.30
C PHE A 149 25.56 9.59 7.34
N LEU A 150 24.65 8.61 7.41
CA LEU A 150 24.69 7.44 6.53
C LEU A 150 24.24 7.79 5.11
N THR A 151 23.22 8.64 4.96
CA THR A 151 22.79 9.09 3.62
C THR A 151 23.91 9.82 2.89
N ARG A 152 24.70 10.64 3.59
CA ARG A 152 25.80 11.43 3.03
C ARG A 152 26.99 10.60 2.56
N ILE A 153 27.12 9.36 3.02
CA ILE A 153 28.13 8.42 2.50
C ILE A 153 27.86 8.12 1.01
N PHE A 154 26.58 8.13 0.60
CA PHE A 154 26.16 7.76 -0.76
C PHE A 154 25.58 8.93 -1.57
N LYS A 155 25.21 10.04 -0.93
CA LYS A 155 24.58 11.21 -1.58
C LYS A 155 25.24 12.50 -1.12
N ALA A 156 25.35 13.48 -2.02
CA ALA A 156 25.98 14.76 -1.72
C ALA A 156 25.20 15.63 -0.71
N SER A 157 23.89 15.45 -0.60
CA SER A 157 23.02 16.21 0.29
C SER A 157 22.02 15.33 1.02
N PHE A 158 21.55 15.84 2.16
CA PHE A 158 20.50 15.21 2.96
C PHE A 158 19.38 16.21 3.17
N GLY A 159 18.15 15.76 2.92
CA GLY A 159 16.93 16.41 3.35
C GLY A 159 16.04 15.38 4.03
N LEU A 160 15.29 15.79 5.04
CA LEU A 160 14.50 14.86 5.86
C LEU A 160 13.42 14.14 5.02
N TYR A 161 12.88 14.80 3.99
CA TYR A 161 12.02 14.23 2.96
C TYR A 161 12.59 12.98 2.27
N MET A 162 13.91 12.76 2.30
CA MET A 162 14.52 11.54 1.74
C MET A 162 14.13 10.28 2.53
N LEU A 163 13.76 10.42 3.81
CA LEU A 163 13.30 9.34 4.68
C LEU A 163 11.79 9.09 4.57
N ASP A 164 11.06 9.90 3.78
CA ASP A 164 9.59 9.87 3.69
C ASP A 164 9.05 8.48 3.33
N ARG A 165 9.63 7.83 2.32
CA ARG A 165 9.24 6.47 1.90
C ARG A 165 9.50 5.41 2.97
N GLY A 166 10.58 5.61 3.74
CA GLY A 166 10.93 4.78 4.88
C GLY A 166 9.92 4.90 6.02
N CYS A 167 9.51 6.14 6.32
CA CYS A 167 8.45 6.45 7.27
C CYS A 167 7.10 5.85 6.84
N ALA A 168 6.77 5.92 5.55
CA ALA A 168 5.56 5.31 5.00
C ALA A 168 5.56 3.79 5.19
N LEU A 169 6.64 3.09 4.81
CA LEU A 169 6.77 1.65 5.02
C LEU A 169 6.70 1.28 6.50
N LEU A 170 7.41 2.03 7.36
CA LEU A 170 7.42 1.82 8.81
C LEU A 170 6.00 1.92 9.37
N SER A 171 5.26 2.99 9.03
CA SER A 171 3.93 3.26 9.57
C SER A 171 2.94 2.12 9.29
N ILE A 172 2.96 1.53 8.09
CA ILE A 172 2.06 0.42 7.73
C ILE A 172 2.55 -0.91 8.34
N THR A 173 3.87 -1.13 8.41
CA THR A 173 4.45 -2.39 8.91
C THR A 173 4.31 -2.51 10.43
N VAL A 174 4.35 -1.39 11.17
CA VAL A 174 4.19 -1.37 12.63
C VAL A 174 2.87 -1.99 13.09
N TRP A 175 1.79 -1.88 12.31
CA TRP A 175 0.52 -2.55 12.62
C TRP A 175 0.64 -4.07 12.75
N VAL A 176 1.55 -4.70 11.99
CA VAL A 176 1.86 -6.14 12.10
C VAL A 176 2.49 -6.45 13.45
N VAL A 177 3.44 -5.62 13.90
CA VAL A 177 4.09 -5.83 15.21
C VAL A 177 3.16 -5.50 16.37
N VAL A 178 2.31 -4.47 16.23
CA VAL A 178 1.26 -4.16 17.21
C VAL A 178 0.37 -5.39 17.43
N ILE A 179 -0.11 -6.04 16.36
CA ILE A 179 -0.94 -7.24 16.52
C ILE A 179 -0.17 -8.44 17.09
N ILE A 180 1.11 -8.63 16.73
CA ILE A 180 1.98 -9.65 17.33
C ILE A 180 2.08 -9.43 18.85
N LEU A 181 2.36 -8.20 19.29
CA LEU A 181 2.51 -7.86 20.71
C LEU A 181 1.19 -8.01 21.48
N LEU A 182 0.08 -7.57 20.90
CA LEU A 182 -1.25 -7.73 21.50
C LEU A 182 -1.66 -9.20 21.63
N SER A 183 -1.32 -10.01 20.63
CA SER A 183 -1.61 -11.44 20.65
C SER A 183 -0.82 -12.20 21.72
N ASN A 184 0.37 -11.70 22.07
CA ASN A 184 1.21 -12.24 23.14
C ASN A 184 0.93 -11.60 24.52
N GLY A 185 -0.20 -10.88 24.68
CA GLY A 185 -0.56 -10.21 25.93
C GLY A 185 0.28 -8.96 26.28
N LYS A 186 1.25 -8.56 25.45
CA LYS A 186 2.19 -7.45 25.70
C LYS A 186 1.61 -6.08 25.35
N LYS A 187 0.43 -5.75 25.88
CA LYS A 187 -0.31 -4.51 25.56
C LYS A 187 0.50 -3.22 25.81
N ARG A 188 1.26 -3.17 26.90
CA ARG A 188 2.13 -2.01 27.23
C ARG A 188 3.19 -1.76 26.15
N HIS A 189 3.87 -2.81 25.70
CA HIS A 189 4.87 -2.72 24.63
C HIS A 189 4.25 -2.29 23.29
N ALA A 190 3.05 -2.78 22.98
CA ALA A 190 2.32 -2.36 21.79
C ALA A 190 1.99 -0.86 21.83
N LEU A 191 1.54 -0.35 22.98
CA LEU A 191 1.26 1.08 23.18
C LEU A 191 2.53 1.93 23.11
N MET A 192 3.61 1.51 23.78
CA MET A 192 4.91 2.21 23.71
C MET A 192 5.43 2.30 22.27
N LEU A 193 5.38 1.19 21.52
CA LEU A 193 5.78 1.19 20.11
C LEU A 193 4.92 2.12 19.27
N TYR A 194 3.59 2.11 19.48
CA TYR A 194 2.68 3.00 18.78
C TYR A 194 3.00 4.48 19.06
N ILE A 195 3.17 4.86 20.33
CA ILE A 195 3.50 6.25 20.72
C ILE A 195 4.86 6.66 20.15
N LEU A 196 5.87 5.78 20.23
CA LEU A 196 7.21 6.04 19.70
C LEU A 196 7.19 6.30 18.19
N VAL A 197 6.46 5.48 17.43
CA VAL A 197 6.33 5.64 15.98
C VAL A 197 5.51 6.89 15.65
N LEU A 198 4.44 7.17 16.40
CA LEU A 198 3.65 8.39 16.20
C LEU A 198 4.49 9.65 16.42
N TYR A 199 5.31 9.67 17.48
CA TYR A 199 6.26 10.74 17.75
C TYR A 199 7.30 10.88 16.62
N LEU A 200 7.93 9.78 16.22
CA LEU A 200 8.87 9.75 15.09
C LEU A 200 8.26 10.35 13.83
N LEU A 201 7.03 9.97 13.48
CA LEU A 201 6.35 10.47 12.30
C LEU A 201 5.98 11.96 12.43
N SER A 202 5.69 12.45 13.64
CA SER A 202 5.36 13.87 13.89
C SER A 202 6.54 14.82 13.67
N ILE A 203 7.77 14.34 13.88
CA ILE A 203 9.01 15.10 13.61
C ILE A 203 9.61 14.81 12.24
N SER A 204 9.00 13.92 11.46
CA SER A 204 9.41 13.59 10.09
C SER A 204 8.74 14.52 9.06
N ASP A 205 9.32 14.63 7.86
CA ASP A 205 8.67 15.32 6.73
C ASP A 205 7.47 14.53 6.14
N SER A 206 7.16 13.35 6.68
CA SER A 206 6.12 12.45 6.15
C SER A 206 4.74 12.72 6.74
N LEU A 207 4.15 13.88 6.41
CA LEU A 207 2.83 14.27 6.91
C LEU A 207 1.75 13.20 6.62
N ALA A 208 1.78 12.59 5.42
CA ALA A 208 0.81 11.56 5.05
C ALA A 208 0.93 10.31 5.92
N SER A 209 2.16 9.90 6.29
CA SER A 209 2.38 8.76 7.18
C SER A 209 1.95 9.08 8.61
N PHE A 210 2.22 10.31 9.08
CA PHE A 210 1.76 10.77 10.40
C PHE A 210 0.22 10.74 10.48
N LEU A 211 -0.47 11.36 9.52
CA LEU A 211 -1.93 11.39 9.47
C LEU A 211 -2.52 9.99 9.29
N GLY A 212 -1.98 9.19 8.38
CA GLY A 212 -2.44 7.82 8.14
C GLY A 212 -2.28 6.93 9.38
N PHE A 213 -1.16 7.03 10.08
CA PHE A 213 -0.90 6.26 11.30
C PHE A 213 -1.77 6.71 12.47
N GLY A 214 -1.91 8.02 12.68
CA GLY A 214 -2.76 8.62 13.70
C GLY A 214 -4.24 8.27 13.51
N ILE A 215 -4.77 8.45 12.30
CA ILE A 215 -6.14 8.05 11.94
C ILE A 215 -6.28 6.53 12.09
N GLY A 216 -5.28 5.75 11.70
CA GLY A 216 -5.23 4.30 11.93
C GLY A 216 -5.44 3.94 13.40
N GLY A 217 -4.83 4.66 14.34
CA GLY A 217 -5.06 4.51 15.78
C GLY A 217 -6.49 4.81 16.22
N ILE A 218 -7.08 5.88 15.69
CA ILE A 218 -8.49 6.20 15.96
C ILE A 218 -9.39 5.07 15.46
N ILE A 219 -9.16 4.59 14.24
CA ILE A 219 -9.90 3.47 13.66
C ILE A 219 -9.71 2.18 14.45
N PHE A 220 -8.49 1.91 14.93
CA PHE A 220 -8.20 0.77 15.80
C PHE A 220 -9.05 0.79 17.09
N ILE A 221 -9.30 1.97 17.63
CA ILE A 221 -10.13 2.17 18.83
C ILE A 221 -11.62 2.05 18.47
N LEU A 222 -12.08 2.78 17.44
CA LEU A 222 -13.50 2.80 17.03
C LEU A 222 -14.02 1.42 16.61
N THR A 223 -13.22 0.63 15.90
CA THR A 223 -13.56 -0.74 15.50
C THR A 223 -13.87 -1.67 16.68
N ARG A 224 -13.32 -1.37 17.87
CA ARG A 224 -13.57 -2.15 19.10
C ARG A 224 -14.89 -1.79 19.75
N PHE A 225 -15.32 -0.54 19.65
CA PHE A 225 -16.52 -0.03 20.31
C PHE A 225 -17.77 -0.05 19.40
N MET A 226 -17.62 0.09 18.09
CA MET A 226 -18.74 0.27 17.15
C MET A 226 -19.04 -0.95 16.26
N LYS A 227 -18.70 -2.16 16.72
CA LYS A 227 -18.62 -3.39 15.91
C LYS A 227 -19.77 -3.65 14.91
N PRO A 228 -21.07 -3.58 15.27
CA PRO A 228 -22.14 -3.96 14.34
C PRO A 228 -22.34 -2.98 13.18
N ILE A 229 -21.94 -1.72 13.34
CA ILE A 229 -22.21 -0.64 12.36
C ILE A 229 -20.90 -0.14 11.73
N PHE A 230 -19.74 -0.40 12.35
CA PHE A 230 -18.45 0.16 11.92
C PHE A 230 -18.15 -0.11 10.44
N PHE A 231 -18.35 -1.35 9.97
CA PHE A 231 -18.15 -1.68 8.55
C PHE A 231 -19.01 -0.81 7.62
N LYS A 232 -20.30 -0.61 7.96
CA LYS A 232 -21.20 0.23 7.15
C LYS A 232 -20.72 1.67 7.14
N LEU A 233 -20.36 2.22 8.30
CA LEU A 233 -19.88 3.61 8.40
C LEU A 233 -18.61 3.83 7.60
N ILE A 234 -17.60 2.96 7.76
CA ILE A 234 -16.32 3.13 7.07
C ILE A 234 -16.44 2.90 5.56
N ALA A 235 -17.23 1.91 5.13
CA ALA A 235 -17.44 1.63 3.73
C ALA A 235 -18.21 2.77 3.04
N ILE A 236 -19.31 3.23 3.65
CA ILE A 236 -20.08 4.37 3.13
C ILE A 236 -19.19 5.61 3.08
N SER A 237 -18.52 5.96 4.17
CA SER A 237 -17.66 7.14 4.23
C SER A 237 -16.56 7.13 3.16
N LEU A 238 -15.85 6.00 2.98
CA LEU A 238 -14.78 5.91 1.99
C LEU A 238 -15.33 5.96 0.56
N ILE A 239 -16.43 5.26 0.28
CA ILE A 239 -17.03 5.24 -1.07
C ILE A 239 -17.60 6.61 -1.42
N THR A 240 -18.39 7.22 -0.53
CA THR A 240 -19.00 8.52 -0.79
C THR A 240 -17.95 9.62 -0.89
N SER A 241 -16.96 9.66 0.01
CA SER A 241 -15.87 10.63 -0.09
C SER A 241 -15.08 10.46 -1.39
N SER A 242 -14.80 9.22 -1.82
CA SER A 242 -14.10 8.96 -3.09
C SER A 242 -14.91 9.40 -4.31
N LEU A 243 -16.23 9.14 -4.34
CA LEU A 243 -17.07 9.55 -5.46
C LEU A 243 -17.24 11.07 -5.52
N LEU A 244 -17.32 11.73 -4.37
CA LEU A 244 -17.48 13.18 -4.28
C LEU A 244 -16.17 13.94 -4.48
N PHE A 245 -15.01 13.32 -4.23
CA PHE A 245 -13.74 14.02 -4.24
C PHE A 245 -13.39 14.70 -5.58
N PRO A 246 -13.54 14.07 -6.76
CA PRO A 246 -13.34 14.78 -8.04
C PRO A 246 -14.26 16.00 -8.22
N VAL A 247 -15.49 15.92 -7.72
CA VAL A 247 -16.46 17.03 -7.79
C VAL A 247 -16.03 18.17 -6.87
N ILE A 248 -15.66 17.84 -5.62
CA ILE A 248 -15.15 18.81 -4.64
C ILE A 248 -13.88 19.46 -5.17
N ALA A 249 -12.92 18.68 -5.65
CA ALA A 249 -11.65 19.16 -6.18
C ALA A 249 -11.83 20.11 -7.38
N LYS A 250 -12.88 19.93 -8.19
CA LYS A 250 -13.21 20.87 -9.27
C LYS A 250 -13.74 22.21 -8.73
N GLN A 251 -14.51 22.17 -7.65
CA GLN A 251 -15.22 23.33 -7.10
C GLN A 251 -14.35 24.19 -6.18
N ILE A 252 -13.19 23.69 -5.73
CA ILE A 252 -12.30 24.51 -4.92
C ILE A 252 -11.70 25.65 -5.76
N GLU A 253 -11.48 26.79 -5.11
CA GLU A 253 -10.66 27.88 -5.60
C GLU A 253 -9.27 27.73 -4.98
N PRO A 254 -8.29 27.13 -5.70
CA PRO A 254 -7.04 26.71 -5.09
C PRO A 254 -6.19 27.88 -4.61
N ARG A 255 -6.24 29.04 -5.27
CA ARG A 255 -5.51 30.25 -4.87
C ARG A 255 -6.02 30.78 -3.54
N ASP A 256 -7.32 31.04 -3.43
CA ASP A 256 -7.98 31.57 -2.24
C ASP A 256 -7.76 30.67 -1.01
N LEU A 257 -7.92 29.35 -1.16
CA LEU A 257 -7.66 28.41 -0.08
C LEU A 257 -6.17 28.38 0.32
N SER A 258 -5.26 28.48 -0.65
CA SER A 258 -3.83 28.44 -0.40
C SER A 258 -3.36 29.70 0.34
N GLU A 259 -3.81 30.87 -0.09
CA GLU A 259 -3.50 32.16 0.53
C GLU A 259 -4.13 32.30 1.93
N ARG A 260 -5.30 31.68 2.17
CA ARG A 260 -5.97 31.76 3.46
C ARG A 260 -5.44 30.77 4.50
N TYR A 261 -5.07 29.56 4.09
CA TYR A 261 -4.80 28.46 5.02
C TYR A 261 -3.43 27.78 4.84
N LEU A 262 -2.76 27.94 3.70
CA LEU A 262 -1.58 27.15 3.33
C LEU A 262 -0.35 28.01 2.99
N THR A 263 -0.30 29.25 3.49
CA THR A 263 0.78 30.21 3.18
C THR A 263 2.17 29.68 3.54
N THR A 264 2.28 28.85 4.59
CA THR A 264 3.54 28.24 5.03
C THR A 264 3.71 26.80 4.55
N GLN A 265 2.75 26.24 3.81
CA GLN A 265 2.75 24.86 3.35
C GLN A 265 2.68 24.79 1.81
N ALA A 266 3.74 25.24 1.13
CA ALA A 266 3.81 25.27 -0.33
C ALA A 266 3.45 23.93 -1.00
N SER A 267 3.89 22.80 -0.42
CA SER A 267 3.54 21.47 -0.95
C SER A 267 2.03 21.16 -0.86
N ALA A 268 1.36 21.59 0.21
CA ALA A 268 -0.07 21.41 0.35
C ALA A 268 -0.84 22.35 -0.59
N ALA A 269 -0.38 23.60 -0.74
CA ALA A 269 -0.93 24.56 -1.69
C ALA A 269 -0.86 24.02 -3.12
N HIS A 270 0.32 23.55 -3.56
CA HIS A 270 0.51 22.98 -4.90
C HIS A 270 -0.43 21.79 -5.17
N ARG A 271 -0.71 20.94 -4.16
CA ARG A 271 -1.69 19.85 -4.30
C ARG A 271 -3.10 20.34 -4.60
N LEU A 272 -3.55 21.47 -4.03
CA LEU A 272 -4.88 22.02 -4.35
C LEU A 272 -4.97 22.39 -5.84
N PHE A 273 -3.95 23.04 -6.39
CA PHE A 273 -3.90 23.35 -7.81
C PHE A 273 -3.85 22.08 -8.67
N ILE A 274 -3.05 21.09 -8.28
CA ILE A 274 -2.98 19.80 -8.99
C ILE A 274 -4.35 19.11 -9.00
N TRP A 275 -5.04 19.07 -7.85
CA TRP A 275 -6.33 18.42 -7.73
C TRP A 275 -7.40 19.12 -8.57
N HIS A 276 -7.42 20.46 -8.55
CA HIS A 276 -8.32 21.25 -9.38
C HIS A 276 -8.07 21.02 -10.88
N PHE A 277 -6.81 21.06 -11.31
CA PHE A 277 -6.43 20.77 -12.69
C PHE A 277 -6.86 19.37 -13.14
N VAL A 278 -6.55 18.35 -12.33
CA VAL A 278 -6.90 16.95 -12.62
C VAL A 278 -8.41 16.75 -12.68
N ALA A 279 -9.16 17.38 -11.77
CA ALA A 279 -10.62 17.32 -11.77
C ALA A 279 -11.23 17.92 -13.06
N ASN A 280 -10.66 19.01 -13.59
CA ASN A 280 -11.06 19.56 -14.88
C ASN A 280 -10.72 18.61 -16.04
N LYS A 281 -9.54 17.98 -16.03
CA LYS A 281 -9.15 17.00 -17.06
C LYS A 281 -10.04 15.75 -17.06
N ILE A 282 -10.51 15.30 -15.90
CA ILE A 282 -11.44 14.15 -15.79
C ILE A 282 -12.73 14.39 -16.60
N ILE A 283 -13.22 15.63 -16.66
CA ILE A 283 -14.47 15.98 -17.37
C ILE A 283 -14.33 15.84 -18.87
N GLU A 284 -13.12 16.03 -19.41
CA GLU A 284 -12.85 15.88 -20.85
C GLU A 284 -12.98 14.41 -21.29
N LYS A 285 -12.65 13.44 -20.43
CA LYS A 285 -12.71 11.99 -20.72
C LYS A 285 -13.27 11.17 -19.54
N PRO A 286 -14.54 11.35 -19.16
CA PRO A 286 -15.06 10.84 -17.88
C PRO A 286 -15.27 9.32 -17.85
N ILE A 287 -15.56 8.70 -19.00
CA ILE A 287 -15.93 7.28 -19.07
C ILE A 287 -14.69 6.38 -19.08
N LEU A 288 -13.78 6.62 -20.04
CA LEU A 288 -12.60 5.79 -20.28
C LEU A 288 -11.33 6.32 -19.59
N GLY A 289 -11.26 7.61 -19.31
CA GLY A 289 -10.05 8.28 -18.85
C GLY A 289 -8.99 8.44 -19.96
N TYR A 290 -7.76 8.71 -19.55
CA TYR A 290 -6.60 8.93 -20.42
C TYR A 290 -5.73 7.68 -20.64
N GLY A 291 -6.12 6.53 -20.08
CA GLY A 291 -5.40 5.26 -20.18
C GLY A 291 -4.47 5.01 -18.99
N PHE A 292 -4.15 3.75 -18.71
CA PHE A 292 -3.33 3.33 -17.57
C PHE A 292 -1.97 4.02 -17.53
N ALA A 293 -1.54 4.51 -16.36
CA ALA A 293 -0.24 5.16 -16.12
C ALA A 293 0.04 6.39 -17.00
N SER A 294 -1.01 7.12 -17.40
CA SER A 294 -0.95 8.27 -18.31
C SER A 294 -0.73 9.62 -17.63
N SER A 295 -0.89 9.76 -16.30
CA SER A 295 -0.90 11.08 -15.64
C SER A 295 0.29 11.97 -16.00
N LYS A 296 1.50 11.42 -15.98
CA LYS A 296 2.77 12.13 -16.30
C LYS A 296 2.93 12.51 -17.78
N TYR A 297 2.05 12.03 -18.65
CA TYR A 297 2.08 12.24 -20.09
C TYR A 297 0.95 13.17 -20.57
N ILE A 298 0.07 13.61 -19.67
CA ILE A 298 -0.96 14.59 -20.00
C ILE A 298 -0.26 15.89 -20.40
N LYS A 299 -0.54 16.34 -21.63
CA LYS A 299 0.02 17.58 -22.16
C LYS A 299 -0.52 18.76 -21.38
N VAL A 300 0.39 19.66 -21.03
CA VAL A 300 0.10 20.94 -20.38
C VAL A 300 0.62 22.04 -21.31
N ASN A 301 -0.26 22.97 -21.67
CA ASN A 301 0.12 24.14 -22.44
C ASN A 301 0.70 25.24 -21.53
N ASP A 302 1.47 26.17 -22.09
CA ASP A 302 2.05 27.28 -21.30
C ASP A 302 0.98 28.12 -20.59
N SER A 303 -0.22 28.24 -21.16
CA SER A 303 -1.37 28.93 -20.55
C SER A 303 -1.97 28.20 -19.35
N GLU A 304 -1.70 26.91 -19.19
CA GLU A 304 -2.17 26.08 -18.07
C GLU A 304 -1.13 26.02 -16.93
N MET A 305 0.06 26.61 -17.12
CA MET A 305 1.06 26.72 -16.07
C MET A 305 0.57 27.60 -14.93
N ILE A 306 0.81 27.17 -13.69
CA ILE A 306 0.35 27.89 -12.50
C ILE A 306 1.38 28.96 -12.16
N ASP A 307 0.96 30.21 -12.07
CA ASP A 307 1.73 31.28 -11.45
C ASP A 307 1.24 31.46 -10.01
N TYR A 308 2.11 31.19 -9.05
CA TYR A 308 1.82 31.32 -7.62
C TYR A 308 3.03 31.89 -6.88
N ASN A 309 2.85 33.05 -6.23
CA ASN A 309 3.90 33.77 -5.51
C ASN A 309 5.17 34.05 -6.34
N GLY A 310 5.02 34.29 -7.66
CA GLY A 310 6.13 34.56 -8.57
C GLY A 310 6.91 33.31 -9.01
N GLU A 311 6.47 32.12 -8.59
CA GLU A 311 6.98 30.84 -9.08
C GLU A 311 6.03 30.23 -10.12
N LYS A 312 6.61 29.64 -11.16
CA LYS A 312 5.86 28.84 -12.14
C LYS A 312 5.86 27.38 -11.73
N TRP A 313 4.68 26.85 -11.43
CA TRP A 313 4.48 25.44 -11.10
C TRP A 313 3.81 24.68 -12.25
N HIS A 314 4.26 23.44 -12.46
CA HIS A 314 3.57 22.53 -13.35
C HIS A 314 2.28 22.02 -12.67
N PRO A 315 1.11 22.06 -13.34
CA PRO A 315 -0.18 21.72 -12.75
C PRO A 315 -0.39 20.21 -12.56
N LEU A 316 0.44 19.38 -13.18
CA LEU A 316 0.48 17.93 -12.93
C LEU A 316 1.90 17.37 -13.17
N PRO A 317 2.86 17.55 -12.25
CA PRO A 317 4.27 17.26 -12.53
C PRO A 317 4.53 15.80 -12.88
N LEU A 318 3.96 14.87 -12.11
CA LEU A 318 4.12 13.42 -12.31
C LEU A 318 2.80 12.68 -12.10
N HIS A 319 2.09 12.99 -11.02
CA HIS A 319 0.84 12.34 -10.65
C HIS A 319 0.03 13.25 -9.72
N PRO A 320 -1.28 12.98 -9.54
CA PRO A 320 -2.17 13.85 -8.77
C PRO A 320 -1.92 13.89 -7.24
N HIS A 321 -0.95 13.12 -6.72
CA HIS A 321 -0.77 12.85 -5.29
C HIS A 321 -2.05 12.36 -4.57
N ASN A 322 -3.02 11.83 -5.31
CA ASN A 322 -4.28 11.32 -4.80
C ASN A 322 -4.74 10.15 -5.65
N ASN A 323 -4.84 8.96 -5.04
CA ASN A 323 -5.18 7.73 -5.74
C ASN A 323 -6.57 7.77 -6.42
N ILE A 324 -7.58 8.41 -5.81
CA ILE A 324 -8.92 8.50 -6.43
C ILE A 324 -8.87 9.37 -7.68
N LEU A 325 -8.25 10.56 -7.61
CA LEU A 325 -8.09 11.41 -8.78
C LEU A 325 -7.27 10.71 -9.86
N GLN A 326 -6.20 10.02 -9.48
CA GLN A 326 -5.36 9.29 -10.44
C GLN A 326 -6.11 8.15 -11.12
N ILE A 327 -6.83 7.31 -10.36
CA ILE A 327 -7.64 6.23 -10.91
C ILE A 327 -8.73 6.78 -11.83
N THR A 328 -9.41 7.84 -11.41
CA THR A 328 -10.51 8.43 -12.20
C THR A 328 -9.98 9.08 -13.48
N LEU A 329 -8.86 9.80 -13.41
CA LEU A 329 -8.21 10.42 -14.57
C LEU A 329 -7.74 9.36 -15.58
N GLU A 330 -7.06 8.33 -15.11
CA GLU A 330 -6.41 7.35 -16.00
C GLU A 330 -7.37 6.26 -16.49
N LEU A 331 -8.31 5.81 -15.66
CA LEU A 331 -9.17 4.66 -15.94
C LEU A 331 -10.65 5.01 -16.08
N GLY A 332 -11.01 6.29 -15.92
CA GLY A 332 -12.38 6.78 -15.98
C GLY A 332 -13.28 6.26 -14.86
N ILE A 333 -14.58 6.54 -14.97
CA ILE A 333 -15.59 6.09 -14.00
C ILE A 333 -15.66 4.57 -13.89
N ILE A 334 -15.37 3.84 -14.98
CA ILE A 334 -15.34 2.37 -15.00
C ILE A 334 -14.24 1.87 -14.05
N GLY A 335 -13.03 2.42 -14.18
CA GLY A 335 -11.92 2.09 -13.29
C GLY A 335 -12.20 2.48 -11.84
N LEU A 336 -12.82 3.64 -11.61
CA LEU A 336 -13.20 4.08 -10.26
C LEU A 336 -14.18 3.11 -9.60
N ILE A 337 -15.25 2.70 -10.29
CA ILE A 337 -16.23 1.74 -9.76
C ILE A 337 -15.58 0.39 -9.43
N LEU A 338 -14.73 -0.12 -10.31
CA LEU A 338 -14.01 -1.37 -10.09
C LEU A 338 -13.05 -1.26 -8.90
N PHE A 339 -12.33 -0.15 -8.78
CA PHE A 339 -11.43 0.12 -7.66
C PHE A 339 -12.17 0.24 -6.32
N LEU A 340 -13.30 0.96 -6.28
CA LEU A 340 -14.15 1.06 -5.08
C LEU A 340 -14.79 -0.28 -4.71
N SER A 341 -15.12 -1.11 -5.71
CA SER A 341 -15.61 -2.48 -5.48
C SER A 341 -14.54 -3.35 -4.81
N LEU A 342 -13.26 -3.18 -5.18
CA LEU A 342 -12.14 -3.85 -4.50
C LEU A 342 -11.97 -3.35 -3.06
N ILE A 343 -12.04 -2.04 -2.83
CA ILE A 343 -12.00 -1.45 -1.48
C ILE A 343 -13.12 -2.04 -0.61
N TYR A 344 -14.36 -2.03 -1.11
CA TYR A 344 -15.51 -2.61 -0.41
C TYR A 344 -15.29 -4.09 -0.08
N LYS A 345 -14.85 -4.88 -1.07
CA LYS A 345 -14.58 -6.30 -0.91
C LYS A 345 -13.54 -6.55 0.20
N TYR A 346 -12.42 -5.85 0.19
CA TYR A 346 -11.37 -6.05 1.21
C TYR A 346 -11.80 -5.55 2.59
N LEU A 347 -12.53 -4.44 2.69
CA LEU A 347 -13.14 -4.01 3.96
C LEU A 347 -14.11 -5.05 4.50
N LYS A 348 -14.88 -5.72 3.62
CA LYS A 348 -15.80 -6.79 4.02
C LYS A 348 -15.05 -8.05 4.47
N GLN A 349 -13.94 -8.38 3.81
CA GLN A 349 -13.06 -9.47 4.26
C GLN A 349 -12.48 -9.17 5.66
N ILE A 350 -12.07 -7.93 5.92
CA ILE A 350 -11.59 -7.50 7.23
C ILE A 350 -12.72 -7.59 8.27
N ASP A 351 -13.93 -7.13 7.94
CA ASP A 351 -15.10 -7.18 8.83
C ASP A 351 -15.40 -8.60 9.35
N ASN A 352 -15.27 -9.58 8.44
CA ASN A 352 -15.53 -10.99 8.69
C ASN A 352 -14.47 -11.69 9.58
N ILE A 353 -13.38 -11.00 9.95
CA ILE A 353 -12.36 -11.55 10.84
C ILE A 353 -12.93 -11.66 12.26
N LYS A 354 -12.97 -12.88 12.82
CA LYS A 354 -13.50 -13.17 14.16
C LYS A 354 -12.67 -12.58 15.30
N ASN A 355 -11.33 -12.61 15.17
CA ASN A 355 -10.45 -12.08 16.22
C ASN A 355 -10.49 -10.53 16.23
N ASN A 356 -11.02 -9.96 17.32
CA ASN A 356 -11.22 -8.52 17.45
C ASN A 356 -9.92 -7.71 17.32
N ASN A 357 -8.81 -8.17 17.92
CA ASN A 357 -7.52 -7.46 17.84
C ASN A 357 -6.99 -7.47 16.41
N PHE A 358 -7.03 -8.64 15.76
CA PHE A 358 -6.55 -8.79 14.39
C PHE A 358 -7.41 -7.98 13.41
N ARG A 359 -8.73 -7.98 13.59
CA ARG A 359 -9.66 -7.17 12.79
C ARG A 359 -9.38 -5.67 12.95
N SER A 360 -9.23 -5.19 14.19
CA SER A 360 -8.98 -3.78 14.48
C SER A 360 -7.64 -3.32 13.88
N ALA A 361 -6.59 -4.13 14.03
CA ALA A 361 -5.27 -3.86 13.42
C ALA A 361 -5.31 -3.89 11.89
N SER A 362 -6.11 -4.79 11.30
CA SER A 362 -6.29 -4.89 9.85
C SER A 362 -7.00 -3.66 9.30
N TYR A 363 -8.06 -3.17 9.95
CA TYR A 363 -8.71 -1.90 9.58
C TYR A 363 -7.74 -0.72 9.71
N ALA A 364 -7.04 -0.61 10.83
CA ALA A 364 -6.08 0.45 11.07
C ALA A 364 -4.97 0.48 10.01
N CYS A 365 -4.43 -0.69 9.67
CA CYS A 365 -3.43 -0.82 8.61
C CYS A 365 -3.99 -0.47 7.23
N PHE A 366 -5.20 -0.93 6.90
CA PHE A 366 -5.86 -0.62 5.64
C PHE A 366 -6.09 0.88 5.48
N ILE A 367 -6.62 1.53 6.52
CA ILE A 367 -6.86 2.98 6.53
C ILE A 367 -5.54 3.76 6.47
N ASN A 368 -4.51 3.32 7.20
CA ASN A 368 -3.20 3.96 7.11
C ASN A 368 -2.66 3.93 5.66
N TYR A 369 -2.66 2.77 5.02
CA TYR A 369 -2.25 2.63 3.61
C TYR A 369 -3.12 3.47 2.68
N TYR A 370 -4.44 3.46 2.89
CA TYR A 370 -5.38 4.25 2.08
C TYR A 370 -5.11 5.75 2.17
N ILE A 371 -4.97 6.31 3.38
CA ILE A 371 -4.72 7.74 3.61
C ILE A 371 -3.40 8.18 2.98
N ILE A 372 -2.33 7.39 3.14
CA ILE A 372 -1.04 7.69 2.50
C ILE A 372 -1.19 7.76 0.97
N GLY A 373 -1.95 6.82 0.38
CA GLY A 373 -2.27 6.83 -1.04
C GLY A 373 -3.13 8.02 -1.50
N MET A 374 -3.90 8.64 -0.60
CA MET A 374 -4.71 9.81 -0.94
C MET A 374 -3.95 11.13 -0.95
N ILE A 375 -2.72 11.18 -0.45
CA ILE A 375 -2.00 12.45 -0.22
C ILE A 375 -0.56 12.46 -0.77
N SER A 376 0.08 11.29 -0.98
CA SER A 376 1.52 11.24 -1.29
C SER A 376 1.88 10.60 -2.62
N TYR A 377 1.57 9.33 -2.83
CA TYR A 377 2.29 8.53 -3.84
C TYR A 377 1.44 8.22 -5.07
N ASN A 378 2.13 7.99 -6.19
CA ASN A 378 1.51 7.45 -7.39
C ASN A 378 1.10 6.00 -7.11
N ILE A 379 -0.16 5.65 -7.38
CA ILE A 379 -0.71 4.33 -7.07
C ILE A 379 0.03 3.19 -7.79
N TRP A 380 0.66 3.46 -8.94
CA TRP A 380 1.37 2.48 -9.76
C TRP A 380 2.85 2.33 -9.40
N GLN A 381 3.35 3.06 -8.40
CA GLN A 381 4.74 2.93 -7.98
C GLN A 381 5.00 1.54 -7.39
N ILE A 382 5.97 0.82 -7.98
CA ILE A 382 6.31 -0.55 -7.61
C ILE A 382 6.68 -0.67 -6.12
N TRP A 383 7.43 0.29 -5.57
CA TRP A 383 7.81 0.27 -4.16
C TRP A 383 6.60 0.43 -3.22
N TRP A 384 5.60 1.23 -3.61
CA TRP A 384 4.40 1.47 -2.81
C TRP A 384 3.44 0.28 -2.83
N ILE A 385 3.23 -0.32 -4.01
CA ILE A 385 2.47 -1.57 -4.15
C ILE A 385 3.18 -2.70 -3.39
N SER A 386 4.51 -2.79 -3.51
CA SER A 386 5.32 -3.76 -2.77
C SER A 386 5.14 -3.62 -1.26
N SER A 387 5.10 -2.39 -0.75
CA SER A 387 4.90 -2.10 0.68
C SER A 387 3.53 -2.60 1.17
N GLY A 388 2.48 -2.45 0.37
CA GLY A 388 1.15 -3.00 0.68
C GLY A 388 1.12 -4.53 0.68
N ILE A 389 1.70 -5.17 -0.35
CA ILE A 389 1.78 -6.64 -0.45
C ILE A 389 2.62 -7.21 0.68
N TRP A 390 3.73 -6.56 1.02
CA TRP A 390 4.59 -6.91 2.15
C TRP A 390 3.77 -7.08 3.43
N VAL A 391 3.01 -6.05 3.80
CA VAL A 391 2.19 -6.08 5.01
C VAL A 391 1.07 -7.12 4.91
N LEU A 392 0.42 -7.26 3.75
CA LEU A 392 -0.60 -8.28 3.52
C LEU A 392 -0.06 -9.70 3.76
N VAL A 393 1.11 -10.01 3.21
CA VAL A 393 1.78 -11.30 3.35
C VAL A 393 2.15 -11.56 4.82
N LEU A 394 2.69 -10.56 5.52
CA LEU A 394 2.99 -10.69 6.95
C LEU A 394 1.72 -10.93 7.78
N MET A 395 0.66 -10.15 7.56
CA MET A 395 -0.62 -10.35 8.28
C MET A 395 -1.18 -11.76 8.04
N LYS A 396 -1.18 -12.25 6.79
CA LYS A 396 -1.75 -13.56 6.43
C LYS A 396 -0.89 -14.76 6.79
N LEU A 397 0.43 -14.68 6.65
CA LEU A 397 1.33 -15.84 6.78
C LEU A 397 2.14 -15.85 8.07
N LEU A 398 2.44 -14.69 8.65
CA LEU A 398 3.20 -14.58 9.90
C LEU A 398 2.30 -14.47 11.13
N VAL A 399 1.19 -13.74 11.02
CA VAL A 399 0.29 -13.52 12.16
C VAL A 399 -0.84 -14.54 12.21
N LYS A 400 -1.62 -14.71 11.12
CA LYS A 400 -2.82 -15.56 10.96
C LYS A 400 -3.57 -15.95 12.26
N PRO A 401 -4.73 -15.33 12.55
CA PRO A 401 -5.39 -15.40 13.85
C PRO A 401 -5.83 -16.80 14.31
N ASP A 402 -6.08 -17.74 13.38
CA ASP A 402 -6.62 -19.07 13.71
C ASP A 402 -5.58 -20.04 14.32
N ILE A 403 -4.29 -19.65 14.35
CA ILE A 403 -3.17 -20.51 14.79
C ILE A 403 -2.39 -19.83 15.94
N VAL A 404 -3.01 -18.86 16.61
CA VAL A 404 -2.37 -18.15 17.75
C VAL A 404 -2.61 -18.87 19.09
N VAL A 405 -3.20 -20.07 19.03
CA VAL A 405 -3.19 -21.05 20.13
C VAL A 405 -2.03 -22.03 19.93
N ASP A 406 -0.85 -21.52 19.61
CA ASP A 406 0.37 -22.27 19.92
C ASP A 406 0.73 -21.83 21.34
N ASN A 407 0.12 -22.51 22.32
CA ASN A 407 0.54 -22.50 23.72
C ASN A 407 1.97 -23.02 23.84
#